data_AF-A0A2V9KYV2-F1
#
_entry.id   AF-A0A2V9KYV2-F1
#
_cell.length_a   1.000
_cell.length_b   1.000
_cell.length_c   1.000
_cell.angle_alpha   90.00
_cell.angle_beta   90.00
_cell.angle_gamma   90.00
#
_symmetry.space_group_name_H-M   'P 1'
#
loop_
_entity.id
_entity.type
_entity.pdbx_description
1 polymer ?
#
loop_
_entity_poly.entity_id
_entity_poly.type
_entity_poly.pdbx_seq_one_letter_code
_entity_poly.pdbx_strand_id
1 'polypeptide(L)'
;MRGTLIVDEGDFRFSDEKAELVKILNNGNGRGFPVLRSESVSGREFSPRAYTVFGPKLIATRGYFQDRALESRCLTEETSGRKLRDDIPINLTGDYKREALELRNKLLMFRIRSFGKRQIDPALADRSIEPRLTQIFVPLLSVIEDAGAREALRQVAREYHKELVADRGMDVEAQVLEIIQELQSVSDGSGIAIKEIASRFIEQHGEDFERKVTPHWIGRVVRRKLQLRTERRREGYVIAVSEEAKLTRLFEKYGIESDPVNSVLLNLEMFAGRTFFMPPEGLTASRLNEGP
;
A
#
# COMPACT_ATOMS: atom_id res chain seq x y z
N MET A 1 -2.77 11.07 31.77
CA MET A 1 -2.53 9.84 30.98
C MET A 1 -3.73 9.61 30.08
N ARG A 2 -3.53 9.15 28.85
CA ARG A 2 -4.62 8.76 27.94
C ARG A 2 -4.67 7.24 27.79
N GLY A 3 -5.86 6.74 27.41
CA GLY A 3 -6.08 5.35 27.05
C GLY A 3 -5.48 5.00 25.69
N THR A 4 -5.53 3.71 25.35
CA THR A 4 -5.22 3.18 24.02
C THR A 4 -6.52 3.14 23.24
N LEU A 5 -6.52 3.64 22.00
CA LEU A 5 -7.68 3.48 21.11
C LEU A 5 -7.69 2.04 20.59
N ILE A 6 -8.82 1.36 20.73
CA ILE A 6 -9.04 0.03 20.18
C ILE A 6 -10.05 0.19 19.06
N VAL A 7 -9.70 -0.29 17.88
CA VAL A 7 -10.57 -0.36 16.70
C VAL A 7 -10.74 -1.83 16.37
N ASP A 8 -11.94 -2.35 16.59
CA ASP A 8 -12.33 -3.68 16.15
C ASP A 8 -13.03 -3.56 14.79
N GLU A 9 -12.80 -4.51 13.89
CA GLU A 9 -13.31 -4.49 12.51
C GLU A 9 -12.89 -3.24 11.69
N GLY A 10 -11.59 -2.95 11.62
CA GLY A 10 -11.05 -1.80 10.89
C GLY A 10 -11.13 -1.85 9.36
N ASP A 11 -11.80 -2.86 8.76
CA ASP A 11 -11.99 -2.99 7.31
C ASP A 11 -13.24 -2.23 6.84
N PHE A 12 -13.14 -0.91 6.78
CA PHE A 12 -14.27 -0.08 6.35
C PHE A 12 -14.51 -0.22 4.84
N ARG A 13 -15.73 -0.66 4.46
CA ARG A 13 -16.16 -0.81 3.07
C ARG A 13 -16.49 0.52 2.37
N PHE A 14 -16.79 1.58 3.12
CA PHE A 14 -17.18 2.90 2.59
C PHE A 14 -16.04 3.94 2.72
N SER A 15 -15.96 4.85 1.74
CA SER A 15 -14.83 5.79 1.56
C SER A 15 -14.68 6.83 2.67
N ASP A 16 -15.79 7.32 3.20
CA ASP A 16 -15.77 8.52 4.05
C ASP A 16 -15.36 8.18 5.48
N GLU A 17 -15.90 7.10 6.04
CA GLU A 17 -15.51 6.56 7.34
C GLU A 17 -14.05 6.11 7.35
N LYS A 18 -13.61 5.49 6.24
CA LYS A 18 -12.22 5.12 6.01
C LYS A 18 -11.31 6.35 6.00
N ALA A 19 -11.69 7.42 5.30
CA ALA A 19 -10.89 8.65 5.24
C ALA A 19 -10.76 9.33 6.62
N GLU A 20 -11.81 9.30 7.44
CA GLU A 20 -11.77 9.84 8.79
C GLU A 20 -10.87 9.02 9.72
N LEU A 21 -10.98 7.69 9.68
CA LEU A 21 -10.11 6.82 10.46
C LEU A 21 -8.64 7.00 10.06
N VAL A 22 -8.35 6.98 8.76
CA VAL A 22 -6.99 7.18 8.24
C VAL A 22 -6.40 8.49 8.75
N LYS A 23 -7.17 9.58 8.81
CA LYS A 23 -6.75 10.85 9.43
C LYS A 23 -6.42 10.70 10.91
N ILE A 24 -7.26 10.00 11.68
CA ILE A 24 -7.02 9.73 13.11
C ILE A 24 -5.74 8.92 13.32
N LEU A 25 -5.50 7.91 12.48
CA LEU A 25 -4.34 7.04 12.58
C LEU A 25 -3.05 7.80 12.19
N ASN A 26 -3.05 8.47 11.04
CA ASN A 26 -1.92 9.24 10.54
C ASN A 26 -1.54 10.40 11.49
N ASN A 27 -2.51 11.24 11.89
CA ASN A 27 -2.24 12.33 12.84
C ASN A 27 -1.90 11.80 14.24
N GLY A 28 -2.40 10.61 14.57
CA GLY A 28 -2.17 9.97 15.86
C GLY A 28 -0.77 9.39 16.05
N ASN A 29 0.06 9.35 15.01
CA ASN A 29 1.45 8.89 15.08
C ASN A 29 2.38 9.91 15.76
N GLY A 30 2.09 11.21 15.64
CA GLY A 30 2.90 12.30 16.17
C GLY A 30 2.16 13.17 17.19
N ARG A 31 2.89 13.83 18.10
CA ARG A 31 2.31 14.87 18.97
C ARG A 31 2.08 16.14 18.16
N GLY A 32 1.04 16.90 18.52
CA GLY A 32 0.77 18.23 17.95
C GLY A 32 -0.16 18.26 16.74
N PHE A 33 -0.64 17.10 16.28
CA PHE A 33 -1.56 16.99 15.14
C PHE A 33 -2.96 16.56 15.62
N PRO A 34 -3.85 17.50 15.97
CA PRO A 34 -5.23 17.16 16.31
C PRO A 34 -6.05 16.81 15.06
N VAL A 35 -7.20 16.16 15.27
CA VAL A 35 -8.25 16.00 14.25
C VAL A 35 -9.39 16.94 14.60
N LEU A 36 -9.83 17.76 13.63
CA LEU A 36 -10.96 18.66 13.80
C LEU A 36 -12.26 17.94 13.48
N ARG A 37 -13.27 18.07 14.35
CA ARG A 37 -14.64 17.61 14.11
C ARG A 37 -15.58 18.79 14.25
N SER A 38 -16.57 18.84 13.38
CA SER A 38 -17.66 19.81 13.50
C SER A 38 -18.69 19.26 14.48
N GLU A 39 -18.94 19.98 15.57
CA GLU A 39 -19.98 19.60 16.53
C GLU A 39 -21.10 20.62 16.52
N SER A 40 -22.33 20.12 16.55
CA SER A 40 -23.48 20.98 16.76
C SER A 40 -23.69 21.18 18.26
N VAL A 41 -23.48 22.42 18.72
CA VAL A 41 -23.64 22.76 20.14
C VAL A 41 -25.13 22.83 20.53
N SER A 42 -26.02 23.01 19.55
CA SER A 42 -27.47 23.23 19.77
C SER A 42 -28.38 22.79 18.60
N GLY A 43 -27.85 22.10 17.58
CA GLY A 43 -28.58 21.73 16.36
C GLY A 43 -28.60 22.80 15.27
N ARG A 44 -28.19 24.05 15.57
CA ARG A 44 -28.24 25.19 14.63
C ARG A 44 -26.87 25.79 14.31
N GLU A 45 -25.90 25.64 15.20
CA GLU A 45 -24.57 26.21 15.06
C GLU A 45 -23.51 25.10 15.17
N PHE A 46 -22.63 25.05 14.17
CA PHE A 46 -21.56 24.09 14.05
C PHE A 46 -20.25 24.75 14.47
N SER A 47 -19.60 24.21 15.49
CA SER A 47 -18.31 24.72 15.99
C SER A 47 -17.21 23.68 15.81
N PRO A 48 -16.04 24.06 15.25
CA PRO A 48 -14.93 23.13 15.11
C PRO A 48 -14.32 22.81 16.49
N ARG A 49 -14.25 21.53 16.83
CA ARG A 49 -13.57 21.02 18.02
C ARG A 49 -12.35 20.21 17.65
N ALA A 50 -11.24 20.47 18.34
CA ALA A 50 -9.98 19.80 18.13
C ALA A 50 -9.83 18.60 19.07
N TYR A 51 -9.68 17.41 18.49
CA TYR A 51 -9.46 16.16 19.20
C TYR A 51 -8.00 15.75 19.13
N THR A 52 -7.37 15.51 20.27
CA THR A 52 -6.00 14.96 20.24
C THR A 52 -6.03 13.45 20.06
N VAL A 53 -5.41 12.97 18.98
CA VAL A 53 -5.41 11.56 18.59
C VAL A 53 -4.06 10.86 18.83
N PHE A 54 -3.06 11.57 19.37
CA PHE A 54 -1.75 10.99 19.65
C PHE A 54 -1.81 9.90 20.73
N GLY A 55 -1.22 8.74 20.43
CA GLY A 55 -1.07 7.62 21.35
C GLY A 55 -1.07 6.27 20.63
N PRO A 56 -0.68 5.18 21.34
CA PRO A 56 -0.75 3.83 20.80
C PRO A 56 -2.19 3.46 20.44
N LYS A 57 -2.34 2.65 19.40
CA LYS A 57 -3.62 2.17 18.89
C LYS A 57 -3.52 0.69 18.62
N LEU A 58 -4.58 -0.04 18.92
CA LEU A 58 -4.75 -1.43 18.55
C LEU A 58 -5.85 -1.50 17.52
N ILE A 59 -5.56 -2.13 16.39
CA ILE A 59 -6.46 -2.18 15.25
C ILE A 59 -6.56 -3.65 14.86
N ALA A 60 -7.77 -4.19 14.82
CA ALA A 60 -8.05 -5.50 14.25
C ALA A 60 -8.61 -5.30 12.84
N THR A 61 -7.93 -5.87 11.84
CA THR A 61 -8.34 -5.83 10.42
C THR A 61 -8.23 -7.24 9.82
N ARG A 62 -8.96 -7.49 8.73
CA ARG A 62 -8.91 -8.72 7.94
C ARG A 62 -7.80 -8.69 6.91
N GLY A 63 -7.33 -7.49 6.53
CA GLY A 63 -6.22 -7.31 5.61
C GLY A 63 -5.42 -6.04 5.88
N TYR A 64 -4.44 -5.81 5.03
CA TYR A 64 -3.58 -4.63 5.05
C TYR A 64 -4.32 -3.36 4.63
N PHE A 65 -3.88 -2.20 5.12
CA PHE A 65 -4.35 -0.91 4.63
C PHE A 65 -3.86 -0.70 3.18
N GLN A 66 -4.74 -0.16 2.33
CA GLN A 66 -4.36 0.28 0.98
C GLN A 66 -3.35 1.45 1.03
N ASP A 67 -3.46 2.33 2.04
CA ASP A 67 -2.49 3.39 2.28
C ASP A 67 -1.20 2.78 2.86
N ARG A 68 -0.17 2.66 2.01
CA ARG A 68 1.14 2.12 2.38
C ARG A 68 1.87 2.99 3.39
N ALA A 69 1.68 4.31 3.33
CA ALA A 69 2.31 5.20 4.29
C ALA A 69 1.75 4.96 5.70
N LEU A 70 0.45 4.70 5.80
CA LEU A 70 -0.19 4.26 7.05
C LEU A 70 0.31 2.88 7.47
N GLU A 71 0.29 1.88 6.57
CA GLU A 71 0.71 0.51 6.88
C GLU A 71 2.17 0.45 7.38
N SER A 72 3.07 1.22 6.78
CA SER A 72 4.48 1.31 7.19
C SER A 72 4.70 1.82 8.62
N ARG A 73 3.66 2.37 9.26
CA ARG A 73 3.68 2.89 10.64
C ARG A 73 3.05 1.90 11.64
N CYS A 74 2.58 0.76 11.17
CA CYS A 74 2.00 -0.32 11.97
C CYS A 74 3.06 -1.38 12.31
N LEU A 75 2.88 -2.03 13.46
CA LEU A 75 3.47 -3.34 13.72
C LEU A 75 2.35 -4.36 13.52
N THR A 76 2.32 -4.95 12.33
CA THR A 76 1.24 -5.85 11.90
C THR A 76 1.62 -7.29 12.23
N GLU A 77 0.80 -7.95 13.05
CA GLU A 77 0.95 -9.36 13.40
C GLU A 77 -0.18 -10.16 12.75
N GLU A 78 0.16 -11.02 11.78
CA GLU A 78 -0.80 -11.93 11.17
C GLU A 78 -1.15 -13.07 12.14
N THR A 79 -2.43 -13.16 12.49
CA THR A 79 -2.95 -14.19 13.41
C THR A 79 -3.45 -15.44 12.69
N SER A 80 -3.45 -15.44 11.36
CA SER A 80 -3.89 -16.55 10.52
C SER A 80 -2.86 -17.71 10.52
N GLY A 81 -3.34 -18.94 10.28
CA GLY A 81 -2.45 -20.10 10.05
C GLY A 81 -1.89 -20.81 11.29
N ARG A 82 -2.05 -20.26 12.50
CA ARG A 82 -1.69 -20.98 13.74
C ARG A 82 -2.87 -21.77 14.27
N LYS A 83 -2.68 -23.08 14.48
CA LYS A 83 -3.65 -23.88 15.24
C LYS A 83 -3.76 -23.30 16.66
N LEU A 84 -4.99 -23.23 17.16
CA LEU A 84 -5.22 -22.93 18.57
C LEU A 84 -4.42 -23.94 19.40
N ARG A 85 -3.67 -23.45 20.38
CA ARG A 85 -2.92 -24.36 21.26
C ARG A 85 -3.89 -25.16 22.12
N ASP A 86 -3.54 -26.41 22.40
CA ASP A 86 -4.40 -27.34 23.15
C ASP A 86 -4.68 -26.86 24.60
N ASP A 87 -3.83 -26.00 25.16
CA ASP A 87 -3.98 -25.41 26.49
C ASP A 87 -4.97 -24.23 26.54
N ILE A 88 -5.43 -23.72 25.40
CA ILE A 88 -6.31 -22.55 25.34
C ILE A 88 -7.77 -23.01 25.18
N PRO A 89 -8.65 -22.77 26.17
CA PRO A 89 -10.05 -23.14 26.05
C PRO A 89 -10.74 -22.31 24.97
N ILE A 90 -11.63 -22.95 24.20
CA ILE A 90 -12.44 -22.27 23.17
C ILE A 90 -13.30 -21.16 23.79
N ASN A 91 -13.88 -21.44 24.96
CA ASN A 91 -14.66 -20.47 25.71
C ASN A 91 -13.81 -19.94 26.87
N LEU A 92 -13.48 -18.65 26.82
CA LEU A 92 -12.74 -17.99 27.89
C LEU A 92 -13.57 -17.96 29.18
N THR A 93 -13.05 -18.56 30.24
CA THR A 93 -13.74 -18.69 31.53
C THR A 93 -13.61 -17.42 32.39
N GLY A 94 -14.20 -17.44 33.59
CA GLY A 94 -14.00 -16.37 34.57
C GLY A 94 -12.54 -16.19 35.01
N ASP A 95 -11.73 -17.24 34.91
CA ASP A 95 -10.32 -17.22 35.28
C ASP A 95 -9.52 -16.29 34.37
N TYR A 96 -9.80 -16.32 33.06
CA TYR A 96 -9.23 -15.40 32.09
C TYR A 96 -9.45 -13.93 32.49
N LYS A 97 -10.67 -13.57 32.91
CA LYS A 97 -10.99 -12.19 33.32
C LYS A 97 -10.21 -11.79 34.58
N ARG A 98 -10.04 -12.71 35.52
CA ARG A 98 -9.28 -12.50 36.76
C ARG A 98 -7.79 -12.31 36.48
N GLU A 99 -7.19 -13.19 35.68
CA GLU A 99 -5.78 -13.10 35.29
C GLU A 99 -5.50 -11.84 34.45
N ALA A 100 -6.38 -11.51 33.51
CA ALA A 100 -6.27 -10.28 32.72
C ALA A 100 -6.38 -9.03 33.59
N LEU A 101 -7.20 -9.04 34.64
CA LEU A 101 -7.25 -7.94 35.61
C LEU A 101 -5.94 -7.83 36.40
N GLU A 102 -5.41 -8.95 36.88
CA GLU A 102 -4.13 -8.98 37.61
C GLU A 102 -2.98 -8.43 36.75
N LEU A 103 -2.89 -8.86 35.49
CA LEU A 103 -1.89 -8.37 34.56
C LEU A 103 -2.05 -6.87 34.29
N ARG A 104 -3.27 -6.39 34.04
CA ARG A 104 -3.54 -4.96 33.84
C ARG A 104 -3.14 -4.13 35.07
N ASN A 105 -3.39 -4.63 36.28
CA ASN A 105 -2.98 -3.97 37.52
C ASN A 105 -1.44 -3.89 37.64
N LYS A 106 -0.73 -4.98 37.31
CA LYS A 106 0.74 -4.99 37.27
C LYS A 106 1.30 -4.00 36.25
N LEU A 107 0.72 -3.97 35.03
CA LEU A 107 1.11 -3.03 33.98
C LEU A 107 0.80 -1.57 34.35
N LEU A 108 -0.32 -1.32 35.01
CA LEU A 108 -0.67 0.01 35.51
C LEU A 108 0.31 0.47 36.60
N MET A 109 0.64 -0.40 37.55
CA MET A 109 1.65 -0.12 38.57
C MET A 109 3.01 0.19 37.94
N PHE A 110 3.44 -0.63 36.96
CA PHE A 110 4.66 -0.36 36.20
C PHE A 110 4.60 1.02 35.53
N ARG A 111 3.49 1.35 34.86
CA ARG A 111 3.31 2.65 34.18
C ARG A 111 3.45 3.83 35.13
N ILE A 112 2.86 3.75 36.33
CA ILE A 112 2.97 4.80 37.37
C ILE A 112 4.42 4.90 37.88
N ARG A 113 5.03 3.76 38.23
CA ARG A 113 6.40 3.72 38.75
C ARG A 113 7.45 4.17 37.74
N SER A 114 7.19 4.00 36.45
CA SER A 114 8.09 4.36 35.35
C SER A 114 7.80 5.73 34.73
N PHE A 115 6.69 6.37 35.11
CA PHE A 115 6.28 7.64 34.54
C PHE A 115 7.34 8.72 34.76
N GLY A 116 7.77 9.38 33.68
CA GLY A 116 8.79 10.43 33.71
C GLY A 116 10.23 9.96 33.91
N LYS A 117 10.48 8.67 34.14
CA LYS A 117 11.84 8.13 34.38
C LYS A 117 12.62 7.82 33.12
N ARG A 118 11.94 7.59 32.00
CA ARG A 118 12.56 7.23 30.73
C ARG A 118 12.41 8.36 29.73
N GLN A 119 13.49 8.61 29.01
CA GLN A 119 13.52 9.45 27.83
C GLN A 119 13.86 8.59 26.63
N ILE A 120 13.44 9.04 25.46
CA ILE A 120 13.83 8.39 24.22
C ILE A 120 15.34 8.55 24.07
N ASP A 121 16.05 7.45 23.86
CA ASP A 121 17.49 7.45 23.58
C ASP A 121 17.72 7.27 22.07
N PRO A 122 18.08 8.35 21.33
CA PRO A 122 18.35 8.27 19.90
C PRO A 122 19.54 7.38 19.54
N ALA A 123 20.46 7.10 20.49
CA ALA A 123 21.62 6.24 20.24
C ALA A 123 21.22 4.77 20.04
N LEU A 124 20.00 4.37 20.46
CA LEU A 124 19.46 3.03 20.26
C LEU A 124 18.93 2.79 18.84
N ALA A 125 18.92 3.82 17.99
CA ALA A 125 18.47 3.73 16.60
C ALA A 125 19.39 2.82 15.76
N ASP A 126 18.85 1.72 15.26
CA ASP A 126 19.49 0.93 14.21
C ASP A 126 19.27 1.64 12.86
N ARG A 127 20.36 2.10 12.24
CA ARG A 127 20.32 2.79 10.93
C ARG A 127 20.31 1.83 9.74
N SER A 128 20.44 0.53 10.00
CA SER A 128 20.42 -0.50 8.94
C SER A 128 19.01 -0.91 8.53
N ILE A 129 17.99 -0.55 9.32
CA ILE A 129 16.58 -0.85 9.03
C ILE A 129 15.84 0.41 8.52
N GLU A 130 14.61 0.21 8.05
CA GLU A 130 13.75 1.28 7.52
C GLU A 130 13.49 2.38 8.56
N PRO A 131 13.59 3.68 8.21
CA PRO A 131 13.48 4.79 9.16
C PRO A 131 12.19 4.80 9.98
N ARG A 132 11.06 4.45 9.35
CA ARG A 132 9.74 4.36 10.03
C ARG A 132 9.72 3.28 11.09
N LEU A 133 10.33 2.14 10.80
CA LEU A 133 10.46 1.04 11.75
C LEU A 133 11.36 1.46 12.92
N THR A 134 12.49 2.13 12.65
CA THR A 134 13.36 2.69 13.69
C THR A 134 12.59 3.67 14.60
N GLN A 135 11.74 4.53 14.04
CA GLN A 135 10.91 5.46 14.81
C GLN A 135 9.96 4.76 15.78
N ILE A 136 9.43 3.58 15.42
CA ILE A 136 8.51 2.79 16.27
C ILE A 136 9.28 2.06 17.38
N PHE A 137 10.41 1.42 17.04
CA PHE A 137 11.13 0.56 17.97
C PHE A 137 12.01 1.33 18.97
N VAL A 138 12.55 2.50 18.61
CA VAL A 138 13.42 3.28 19.50
C VAL A 138 12.74 3.64 20.84
N PRO A 139 11.47 4.12 20.87
CA PRO A 139 10.75 4.31 22.13
C PRO A 139 10.62 3.04 22.97
N LEU A 140 10.40 1.87 22.35
CA LEU A 140 10.28 0.60 23.06
C LEU A 140 11.64 0.17 23.66
N LEU A 141 12.71 0.27 22.87
CA LEU A 141 14.09 -0.01 23.30
C LEU A 141 14.54 0.90 24.46
N SER A 142 14.07 2.15 24.46
CA SER A 142 14.39 3.14 25.50
C SER A 142 13.75 2.83 26.86
N VAL A 143 12.71 1.99 26.90
CA VAL A 143 12.03 1.59 28.14
C VAL A 143 12.67 0.34 28.77
N ILE A 144 13.28 -0.51 27.96
CA ILE A 144 13.87 -1.79 28.38
C ILE A 144 15.25 -1.55 29.01
N GLU A 145 15.47 -1.99 30.24
CA GLU A 145 16.79 -1.95 30.91
C GLU A 145 17.63 -3.19 30.65
N ASP A 146 16.99 -4.36 30.62
CA ASP A 146 17.65 -5.65 30.43
C ASP A 146 18.28 -5.74 29.03
N ALA A 147 19.58 -6.02 28.99
CA ALA A 147 20.33 -6.06 27.74
C ALA A 147 19.88 -7.21 26.81
N GLY A 148 19.52 -8.36 27.37
CA GLY A 148 19.04 -9.52 26.61
C GLY A 148 17.68 -9.26 25.99
N ALA A 149 16.73 -8.71 26.76
CA ALA A 149 15.42 -8.31 26.25
C ALA A 149 15.53 -7.19 25.19
N ARG A 150 16.47 -6.26 25.36
CA ARG A 150 16.73 -5.21 24.38
C ARG A 150 17.26 -5.79 23.07
N GLU A 151 18.18 -6.75 23.14
CA GLU A 151 18.69 -7.42 21.94
C GLU A 151 17.63 -8.29 21.26
N ALA A 152 16.81 -9.00 22.03
CA ALA A 152 15.67 -9.75 21.50
C ALA A 152 14.71 -8.82 20.72
N LEU A 153 14.41 -7.63 21.25
CA LEU A 153 13.55 -6.67 20.55
C LEU A 153 14.21 -6.10 19.28
N ARG A 154 15.55 -5.93 19.27
CA ARG A 154 16.26 -5.54 18.03
C ARG A 154 16.17 -6.62 16.97
N GLN A 155 16.24 -7.88 17.36
CA GLN A 155 16.11 -8.99 16.44
C GLN A 155 14.71 -9.02 15.80
N VAL A 156 13.66 -8.80 16.59
CA VAL A 156 12.29 -8.61 16.08
C VAL A 156 12.22 -7.45 15.09
N ALA A 157 12.82 -6.29 15.40
CA ALA A 157 12.83 -5.16 14.48
C ALA A 157 13.52 -5.49 13.13
N ARG A 158 14.57 -6.32 13.15
CA ARG A 158 15.25 -6.76 11.92
C ARG A 158 14.43 -7.77 11.13
N GLU A 159 13.63 -8.59 11.79
CA GLU A 159 12.71 -9.53 11.13
C GLU A 159 11.60 -8.78 10.41
N TYR A 160 10.93 -7.85 11.10
CA TYR A 160 9.98 -6.91 10.49
C TYR A 160 10.57 -6.16 9.29
N HIS A 161 11.83 -5.71 9.39
CA HIS A 161 12.50 -5.06 8.27
C HIS A 161 12.66 -5.98 7.05
N LYS A 162 13.04 -7.25 7.27
CA LYS A 162 13.22 -8.22 6.18
C LYS A 162 11.90 -8.50 5.47
N GLU A 163 10.82 -8.69 6.22
CA GLU A 163 9.48 -8.90 5.68
C GLU A 163 9.04 -7.68 4.85
N LEU A 164 9.14 -6.47 5.43
CA LEU A 164 8.79 -5.23 4.73
C LEU A 164 9.59 -5.03 3.44
N VAL A 165 10.88 -5.38 3.42
CA VAL A 165 11.72 -5.31 2.22
C VAL A 165 11.33 -6.38 1.18
N ALA A 166 10.92 -7.56 1.62
CA ALA A 166 10.46 -8.62 0.73
C ALA A 166 9.13 -8.23 0.05
N ASP A 167 8.16 -7.75 0.82
CA ASP A 167 6.85 -7.32 0.32
C ASP A 167 6.98 -6.17 -0.66
N ARG A 168 7.74 -5.12 -0.28
CA ARG A 168 8.04 -4.01 -1.18
C ARG A 168 8.76 -4.47 -2.44
N GLY A 169 9.60 -5.49 -2.34
CA GLY A 169 10.27 -6.10 -3.48
C GLY A 169 9.29 -6.74 -4.46
N MET A 170 8.32 -7.50 -3.96
CA MET A 170 7.25 -8.12 -4.76
C MET A 170 6.31 -7.07 -5.35
N ASP A 171 5.97 -6.03 -4.60
CA ASP A 171 5.16 -4.90 -5.08
C ASP A 171 5.86 -4.16 -6.24
N VAL A 172 7.15 -3.84 -6.09
CA VAL A 172 7.93 -3.20 -7.15
C VAL A 172 8.03 -4.08 -8.40
N GLU A 173 8.16 -5.40 -8.21
CA GLU A 173 8.13 -6.36 -9.32
C GLU A 173 6.79 -6.31 -10.06
N ALA A 174 5.66 -6.28 -9.34
CA ALA A 174 4.32 -6.17 -9.93
C ALA A 174 4.13 -4.84 -10.68
N GLN A 175 4.43 -3.70 -10.06
CA GLN A 175 4.32 -2.37 -10.67
C GLN A 175 5.17 -2.24 -11.93
N VAL A 176 6.40 -2.77 -11.92
CA VAL A 176 7.25 -2.79 -13.11
C VAL A 176 6.64 -3.65 -14.22
N LEU A 177 6.00 -4.78 -13.88
CA LEU A 177 5.33 -5.63 -14.86
C LEU A 177 4.07 -4.96 -15.45
N GLU A 178 3.26 -4.26 -14.64
CA GLU A 178 2.10 -3.49 -15.12
C GLU A 178 2.53 -2.43 -16.14
N ILE A 179 3.59 -1.66 -15.85
CA ILE A 179 4.16 -0.68 -16.78
C ILE A 179 4.69 -1.36 -18.05
N ILE A 180 5.33 -2.53 -17.92
CA ILE A 180 5.79 -3.28 -19.10
C ILE A 180 4.60 -3.69 -19.97
N GLN A 181 3.50 -4.16 -19.38
CA GLN A 181 2.29 -4.55 -20.11
C GLN A 181 1.63 -3.34 -20.79
N GLU A 182 1.55 -2.20 -20.11
CA GLU A 182 1.07 -0.94 -20.68
C GLU A 182 1.92 -0.55 -21.90
N LEU A 183 3.26 -0.56 -21.76
CA LEU A 183 4.18 -0.23 -22.85
C LEU A 183 4.14 -1.26 -23.99
N GLN A 184 3.84 -2.54 -23.73
CA GLN A 184 3.63 -3.54 -24.79
C GLN A 184 2.42 -3.19 -25.66
N SER A 185 1.35 -2.65 -25.07
CA SER A 185 0.12 -2.33 -25.80
C SER A 185 0.26 -1.16 -26.78
N VAL A 186 1.24 -0.28 -26.56
CA VAL A 186 1.48 0.95 -27.35
C VAL A 186 2.74 0.83 -28.22
N SER A 187 3.53 -0.24 -28.10
CA SER A 187 4.81 -0.37 -28.79
C SER A 187 4.67 -0.86 -30.24
N ASP A 188 5.26 -0.13 -31.19
CA ASP A 188 5.39 -0.50 -32.61
C ASP A 188 6.44 -1.60 -32.88
N GLY A 189 6.74 -2.46 -31.90
CA GLY A 189 7.74 -3.54 -32.03
C GLY A 189 9.20 -3.10 -31.90
N SER A 190 9.48 -1.86 -31.48
CA SER A 190 10.83 -1.34 -31.24
C SER A 190 11.51 -1.89 -29.98
N GLY A 191 10.74 -2.59 -29.13
CA GLY A 191 11.19 -3.18 -27.88
C GLY A 191 11.12 -2.19 -26.71
N ILE A 192 10.90 -2.69 -25.49
CA ILE A 192 10.60 -1.85 -24.33
C ILE A 192 11.90 -1.37 -23.67
N ALA A 193 12.15 -0.07 -23.68
CA ALA A 193 13.35 0.52 -23.11
C ALA A 193 13.29 0.62 -21.59
N ILE A 194 14.37 0.26 -20.90
CA ILE A 194 14.49 0.39 -19.44
C ILE A 194 14.31 1.85 -18.98
N LYS A 195 14.77 2.80 -19.81
CA LYS A 195 14.62 4.23 -19.55
C LYS A 195 13.15 4.64 -19.56
N GLU A 196 12.35 4.06 -20.45
CA GLU A 196 10.93 4.37 -20.59
C GLU A 196 10.13 3.79 -19.42
N ILE A 197 10.39 2.53 -19.05
CA ILE A 197 9.84 1.91 -17.84
C ILE A 197 10.15 2.78 -16.61
N ALA A 198 11.39 3.25 -16.48
CA ALA A 198 11.79 4.07 -15.35
C ALA A 198 11.10 5.44 -15.33
N SER A 199 10.91 6.08 -16.48
CA SER A 199 10.17 7.34 -16.57
C SER A 199 8.71 7.15 -16.15
N ARG A 200 8.03 6.12 -16.67
CA ARG A 200 6.65 5.79 -16.31
C ARG A 200 6.51 5.42 -14.83
N PHE A 201 7.45 4.65 -14.29
CA PHE A 201 7.46 4.29 -12.86
C PHE A 201 7.60 5.53 -11.98
N ILE A 202 8.47 6.47 -12.34
CA ILE A 202 8.62 7.73 -11.59
C ILE A 202 7.33 8.56 -11.65
N GLU A 203 6.69 8.60 -12.81
CA GLU A 203 5.42 9.32 -13.03
C GLU A 203 4.26 8.72 -12.22
N GLN A 204 4.13 7.39 -12.20
CA GLN A 204 3.00 6.69 -11.56
C GLN A 204 3.21 6.40 -10.07
N HIS A 205 4.45 6.12 -9.64
CA HIS A 205 4.75 5.62 -8.29
C HIS A 205 5.87 6.40 -7.58
N GLY A 206 6.41 7.47 -8.18
CA GLY A 206 7.58 8.16 -7.64
C GLY A 206 7.40 8.73 -6.22
N GLU A 207 6.17 9.12 -5.85
CA GLU A 207 5.84 9.70 -4.54
C GLU A 207 5.84 8.66 -3.40
N ASP A 208 5.69 7.38 -3.72
CA ASP A 208 5.67 6.29 -2.73
C ASP A 208 7.08 5.95 -2.19
N PHE A 209 8.13 6.49 -2.80
CA PHE A 209 9.52 6.18 -2.46
C PHE A 209 10.26 7.37 -1.85
N GLU A 210 10.74 7.20 -0.62
CA GLU A 210 11.60 8.21 0.05
C GLU A 210 12.96 8.41 -0.68
N ARG A 211 13.40 7.42 -1.48
CA ARG A 211 14.64 7.50 -2.26
C ARG A 211 14.33 7.66 -3.75
N LYS A 212 15.14 8.48 -4.43
CA LYS A 212 15.02 8.72 -5.87
C LYS A 212 15.12 7.41 -6.67
N VAL A 213 14.06 7.11 -7.41
CA VAL A 213 14.02 6.03 -8.40
C VAL A 213 14.94 6.40 -9.58
N THR A 214 15.71 5.43 -10.08
CA THR A 214 16.66 5.65 -11.19
C THR A 214 16.53 4.56 -12.26
N PRO A 215 16.83 4.85 -13.54
CA PRO A 215 16.85 3.83 -14.59
C PRO A 215 17.79 2.66 -14.31
N HIS A 216 18.90 2.92 -13.60
CA HIS A 216 19.83 1.87 -13.17
C HIS A 216 19.17 0.91 -12.16
N TRP A 217 18.41 1.43 -11.20
CA TRP A 217 17.70 0.61 -10.23
C TRP A 217 16.59 -0.21 -10.87
N ILE A 218 15.77 0.39 -11.74
CA ILE A 218 14.75 -0.34 -12.52
C ILE A 218 15.39 -1.43 -13.38
N GLY A 219 16.50 -1.13 -14.06
CA GLY A 219 17.24 -2.12 -14.82
C GLY A 219 17.81 -3.26 -13.95
N ARG A 220 18.05 -3.04 -12.66
CA ARG A 220 18.45 -4.09 -11.71
C ARG A 220 17.24 -4.94 -11.30
N VAL A 221 16.07 -4.34 -11.08
CA VAL A 221 14.81 -5.05 -10.83
C VAL A 221 14.51 -5.99 -12.00
N VAL A 222 14.44 -5.46 -13.23
CA VAL A 222 14.17 -6.25 -14.44
C VAL A 222 15.12 -7.45 -14.56
N ARG A 223 16.43 -7.25 -14.36
CA ARG A 223 17.43 -8.30 -14.57
C ARG A 223 17.61 -9.27 -13.40
N ARG A 224 17.49 -8.82 -12.16
CA ARG A 224 17.82 -9.63 -10.96
C ARG A 224 16.60 -10.19 -10.26
N LYS A 225 15.48 -9.48 -10.34
CA LYS A 225 14.24 -9.83 -9.64
C LYS A 225 13.27 -10.54 -10.58
N LEU A 226 12.91 -9.88 -11.68
CA LEU A 226 12.08 -10.46 -12.75
C LEU A 226 12.87 -11.44 -13.63
N GLN A 227 14.20 -11.42 -13.54
CA GLN A 227 15.12 -12.28 -14.28
C GLN A 227 14.97 -12.18 -15.81
N LEU A 228 14.54 -11.03 -16.32
CA LEU A 228 14.38 -10.76 -17.74
C LEU A 228 15.72 -10.35 -18.35
N ARG A 229 16.03 -10.89 -19.53
CA ARG A 229 17.20 -10.48 -20.29
C ARG A 229 16.98 -9.12 -20.95
N THR A 230 18.05 -8.36 -21.05
CA THR A 230 18.04 -7.04 -21.71
C THR A 230 19.15 -6.99 -22.76
N GLU A 231 18.88 -6.37 -23.90
CA GLU A 231 19.83 -6.15 -24.98
C GLU A 231 20.26 -4.69 -25.04
N ARG A 232 21.49 -4.44 -25.47
CA ARG A 232 21.99 -3.09 -25.71
C ARG A 232 21.60 -2.64 -27.12
N ARG A 233 20.91 -1.50 -27.22
CA ARG A 233 20.57 -0.79 -28.45
C ARG A 233 21.28 0.58 -28.47
N ARG A 234 21.14 1.33 -29.56
CA ARG A 234 21.77 2.66 -29.72
C ARG A 234 21.38 3.65 -28.62
N GLU A 235 20.11 3.62 -28.18
CA GLU A 235 19.57 4.58 -27.21
C GLU A 235 19.50 4.07 -25.76
N GLY A 236 19.97 2.85 -25.49
CA GLY A 236 19.98 2.29 -24.15
C GLY A 236 19.80 0.78 -24.10
N TYR A 237 19.35 0.29 -22.95
CA TYR A 237 18.98 -1.11 -22.77
C TYR A 237 17.48 -1.30 -23.00
N VAL A 238 17.13 -2.32 -23.77
CA VAL A 238 15.74 -2.75 -23.99
C VAL A 238 15.54 -4.17 -23.47
N ILE A 239 14.33 -4.54 -23.08
CA ILE A 239 13.99 -5.93 -22.79
C ILE A 239 14.12 -6.74 -24.09
N ALA A 240 14.79 -7.90 -24.01
CA ALA A 240 15.01 -8.73 -25.19
C ALA A 240 13.68 -9.31 -25.69
N VAL A 241 13.47 -9.32 -27.01
CA VAL A 241 12.23 -9.84 -27.63
C VAL A 241 12.02 -11.33 -27.27
N SER A 242 13.11 -12.07 -27.06
CA SER A 242 13.06 -13.48 -26.64
C SER A 242 12.39 -13.72 -25.28
N GLU A 243 12.19 -12.68 -24.47
CA GLU A 243 11.60 -12.79 -23.14
C GLU A 243 10.07 -12.71 -23.13
N GLU A 244 9.42 -12.56 -24.29
CA GLU A 244 7.95 -12.42 -24.42
C GLU A 244 7.20 -13.56 -23.72
N ALA A 245 7.56 -14.82 -23.96
CA ALA A 245 6.93 -15.96 -23.30
C ALA A 245 7.17 -15.99 -21.78
N LYS A 246 8.28 -15.41 -21.30
CA LYS A 246 8.57 -15.28 -19.87
C LYS A 246 7.75 -14.15 -19.24
N LEU A 247 7.56 -13.05 -19.97
CA LEU A 247 6.68 -11.96 -19.56
C LEU A 247 5.25 -12.43 -19.40
N THR A 248 4.70 -13.20 -20.35
CA THR A 248 3.34 -13.78 -20.22
C THR A 248 3.19 -14.58 -18.92
N ARG A 249 4.16 -15.46 -18.61
CA ARG A 249 4.15 -16.24 -17.36
C ARG A 249 4.28 -15.37 -16.11
N LEU A 250 5.03 -14.26 -16.19
CA LEU A 250 5.16 -13.31 -15.09
C LEU A 250 3.85 -12.53 -14.90
N PHE A 251 3.17 -12.11 -15.96
CA PHE A 251 1.85 -11.46 -15.84
C PHE A 251 0.84 -12.40 -15.17
N GLU A 252 0.75 -13.66 -15.61
CA GLU A 252 -0.10 -14.67 -14.98
C GLU A 252 0.26 -14.88 -13.50
N LYS A 253 1.55 -15.02 -13.19
CA LYS A 253 2.04 -15.26 -11.82
C LYS A 253 1.67 -14.12 -10.87
N TYR A 254 1.71 -12.87 -11.34
CA TYR A 254 1.42 -11.69 -10.54
C TYR A 254 -0.05 -11.24 -10.66
N GLY A 255 -0.89 -11.98 -11.39
CA GLY A 255 -2.33 -11.69 -11.54
C GLY A 255 -2.62 -10.44 -12.39
N ILE A 256 -1.73 -10.07 -13.29
CA ILE A 256 -1.86 -8.90 -14.16
C ILE A 256 -2.67 -9.33 -15.39
N GLU A 257 -4.00 -9.14 -15.33
CA GLU A 257 -4.91 -9.51 -16.40
C GLU A 257 -4.75 -8.60 -17.63
N SER A 258 -4.64 -9.20 -18.82
CA SER A 258 -4.78 -8.46 -20.08
C SER A 258 -6.26 -8.18 -20.31
N ASP A 259 -6.72 -6.99 -19.96
CA ASP A 259 -8.13 -6.63 -20.07
C ASP A 259 -8.61 -6.75 -21.54
N PRO A 260 -9.49 -7.72 -21.90
CA PRO A 260 -9.88 -7.93 -23.30
C PRO A 260 -10.76 -6.81 -23.85
N VAL A 261 -11.29 -5.94 -22.97
CA VAL A 261 -12.35 -4.98 -23.30
C VAL A 261 -11.86 -3.84 -24.21
N ASN A 262 -10.58 -3.48 -24.17
CA ASN A 262 -10.02 -2.46 -25.08
C ASN A 262 -9.74 -2.99 -26.50
N SER A 263 -9.61 -4.30 -26.70
CA SER A 263 -9.36 -4.88 -28.02
C SER A 263 -10.60 -4.88 -28.92
N VAL A 264 -11.80 -4.91 -28.35
CA VAL A 264 -13.06 -4.92 -29.11
C VAL A 264 -13.44 -3.50 -29.57
N LEU A 265 -13.18 -2.49 -28.74
CA LEU A 265 -13.45 -1.08 -29.09
C LEU A 265 -12.48 -0.54 -30.15
N LEU A 266 -11.19 -0.90 -30.10
CA LEU A 266 -10.24 -0.52 -31.17
C LEU A 266 -10.54 -1.20 -32.51
N ASN A 267 -11.06 -2.43 -32.51
CA ASN A 267 -11.41 -3.12 -33.74
C ASN A 267 -12.67 -2.51 -34.40
N LEU A 268 -13.65 -2.06 -33.62
CA LEU A 268 -14.86 -1.41 -34.15
C LEU A 268 -14.56 -0.06 -34.85
N GLU A 269 -13.62 0.73 -34.33
CA GLU A 269 -13.21 1.97 -34.98
C GLU A 269 -12.39 1.75 -36.27
N MET A 270 -11.60 0.66 -36.35
CA MET A 270 -10.88 0.32 -37.59
C MET A 270 -11.79 -0.19 -38.71
N PHE A 271 -12.91 -0.85 -38.40
CA PHE A 271 -13.85 -1.34 -39.43
C PHE A 271 -14.78 -0.26 -39.99
N ALA A 272 -15.01 0.85 -39.27
CA ALA A 272 -15.87 1.94 -39.72
C ALA A 272 -15.20 2.90 -40.74
N GLY A 273 -13.89 2.74 -41.00
CA GLY A 273 -13.08 3.69 -41.78
C GLY A 273 -12.84 3.36 -43.27
N ARG A 274 -13.52 2.38 -43.88
CA ARG A 274 -13.37 2.08 -45.32
C ARG A 274 -14.67 2.29 -46.09
N THR A 275 -14.65 3.37 -46.85
CA THR A 275 -15.61 3.87 -47.83
C THR A 275 -16.21 2.82 -48.77
N PHE A 276 -17.54 2.86 -48.94
CA PHE A 276 -18.21 2.44 -50.18
C PHE A 276 -18.92 3.66 -50.77
N PHE A 277 -18.31 4.25 -51.79
CA PHE A 277 -18.91 5.27 -52.65
C PHE A 277 -19.41 4.54 -53.91
N MET A 278 -20.72 4.53 -54.14
CA MET A 278 -21.31 4.25 -55.46
C MET A 278 -22.44 5.26 -55.69
N PRO A 279 -22.48 5.94 -56.84
CA PRO A 279 -23.56 6.87 -57.18
C PRO A 279 -24.71 6.13 -57.87
N PRO A 280 -25.90 6.74 -57.96
CA PRO A 280 -26.76 6.48 -59.11
C PRO A 280 -27.12 7.76 -59.86
N GLU A 281 -26.93 7.67 -61.19
CA GLU A 281 -27.48 8.56 -62.19
C GLU A 281 -29.01 8.40 -62.31
N GLY A 282 -29.65 9.40 -62.94
CA GLY A 282 -31.05 9.73 -62.82
C GLY A 282 -32.08 8.82 -63.49
N LEU A 283 -33.34 9.00 -63.06
CA LEU A 283 -34.52 8.87 -63.89
C LEU A 283 -35.61 9.82 -63.38
N THR A 284 -36.32 10.38 -64.34
CA THR A 284 -37.13 11.61 -64.34
C THR A 284 -38.57 11.46 -63.86
N ALA A 285 -39.13 12.61 -63.44
CA ALA A 285 -40.48 13.12 -63.68
C ALA A 285 -41.66 12.87 -62.69
N SER A 286 -42.13 14.01 -62.16
CA SER A 286 -43.51 14.50 -62.17
C SER A 286 -44.44 14.37 -60.94
N ARG A 287 -44.72 15.57 -60.38
CA ARG A 287 -46.02 16.20 -59.99
C ARG A 287 -46.83 15.73 -58.76
N LEU A 288 -47.46 16.78 -58.20
CA LEU A 288 -48.64 16.91 -57.29
C LEU A 288 -48.27 17.11 -55.80
N ASN A 289 -48.30 18.31 -55.20
CA ASN A 289 -49.34 19.35 -54.97
C ASN A 289 -50.20 19.09 -53.70
N GLU A 290 -50.52 20.20 -52.99
CA GLU A 290 -51.40 20.37 -51.80
C GLU A 290 -50.70 20.09 -50.43
N GLY A 291 -50.53 21.01 -49.47
CA GLY A 291 -51.32 22.15 -48.98
C GLY A 291 -52.10 21.72 -47.71
N PRO A 292 -52.47 22.59 -46.73
CA PRO A 292 -52.11 24.00 -46.49
C PRO A 292 -51.11 24.21 -45.33
#